data_AF-A0AAW9KX63-F1
#
_entry.id   AF-A0AAW9KX63-F1
#
_cell.length_a   1.000
_cell.length_b   1.000
_cell.length_c   1.000
_cell.angle_alpha   90.00
_cell.angle_beta   90.00
_cell.angle_gamma   90.00
#
_symmetry.space_group_name_H-M   'P 1'
#
loop_
_entity.id
_entity.type
_entity.pdbx_description
1 polymer ?
#
loop_
_entity_poly.entity_id
_entity_poly.type
_entity_poly.pdbx_seq_one_letter_code
_entity_poly.pdbx_strand_id
1 'polypeptide(L)'
;MDRISALRNVEDALAAFEDGELSLSDLEGQVRGILRTYATEFDGDLRPYRASGDERAAGLVVLAASPAEARERVADLLDDDAVDVSVDRAD
;
A
#
# COMPACT_ATOMS: atom_id res chain seq x y z
N MET A 1 -12.36 -7.10 2.00
CA MET A 1 -11.52 -7.90 2.90
C MET A 1 -11.24 -7.04 4.11
N ASP A 2 -11.62 -7.48 5.30
CA ASP A 2 -11.34 -6.72 6.51
C ASP A 2 -9.87 -6.87 6.94
N ARG A 3 -9.45 -5.99 7.86
CA ARG A 3 -8.07 -5.94 8.36
C ARG A 3 -7.63 -7.24 9.03
N ILE A 4 -8.50 -7.89 9.81
CA ILE A 4 -8.15 -9.12 10.53
C ILE A 4 -7.95 -10.25 9.52
N SER A 5 -8.83 -10.35 8.53
CA SER A 5 -8.71 -11.32 7.44
C SER A 5 -7.42 -11.13 6.63
N ALA A 6 -7.07 -9.89 6.29
CA ALA A 6 -5.82 -9.60 5.57
C ALA A 6 -4.58 -10.02 6.37
N LEU A 7 -4.54 -9.72 7.67
CA LEU A 7 -3.42 -10.09 8.53
C LEU A 7 -3.27 -11.60 8.67
N ARG A 8 -4.37 -12.33 8.84
CA ARG A 8 -4.35 -13.80 8.91
C ARG A 8 -3.85 -14.43 7.62
N ASN A 9 -4.32 -13.94 6.47
CA ASN A 9 -3.84 -14.46 5.18
C ASN A 9 -2.33 -14.24 4.99
N VAL A 10 -1.79 -13.11 5.47
CA VAL A 10 -0.33 -12.86 5.44
C VAL A 10 0.39 -13.81 6.39
N GLU A 11 -0.14 -14.01 7.60
CA GLU A 11 0.41 -14.95 8.59
C GLU A 11 0.43 -16.39 8.07
N ASP A 12 -0.65 -16.85 7.43
CA ASP A 12 -0.74 -18.17 6.82
C ASP A 12 0.30 -18.35 5.70
N ALA A 13 0.49 -17.33 4.86
CA ALA A 13 1.50 -17.36 3.80
C ALA A 13 2.93 -17.40 4.36
N LEU A 14 3.19 -16.65 5.44
CA LEU A 14 4.48 -16.69 6.15
C LEU A 14 4.75 -18.07 6.74
N ALA A 15 3.76 -18.68 7.41
CA ALA A 15 3.88 -20.02 7.98
C ALA A 15 4.21 -21.06 6.90
N ALA A 16 3.52 -21.03 5.76
CA ALA A 16 3.80 -21.92 4.64
C ALA A 16 5.23 -21.74 4.06
N PHE A 17 5.75 -20.50 4.03
CA PHE A 17 7.14 -20.26 3.64
C PHE A 17 8.14 -20.80 4.68
N GLU A 18 7.87 -20.60 5.98
CA GLU A 18 8.70 -21.09 7.08
C GLU A 18 8.76 -22.62 7.13
N ASP A 19 7.66 -23.29 6.76
CA ASP A 19 7.57 -24.75 6.63
C ASP A 19 8.22 -25.28 5.32
N GLY A 20 8.66 -24.38 4.43
CA GLY A 20 9.31 -24.72 3.16
C GLY A 20 8.34 -25.11 2.04
N GLU A 21 7.05 -24.82 2.18
CA GLU A 21 6.00 -25.10 1.19
C GLU A 21 5.94 -24.05 0.07
N LEU A 22 6.48 -22.85 0.32
CA LEU A 22 6.55 -21.75 -0.65
C LEU A 22 8.01 -21.34 -0.92
N SER A 23 8.28 -20.90 -2.14
CA SER A 23 9.49 -20.10 -2.40
C SER A 23 9.28 -18.66 -1.94
N LEU A 24 10.37 -17.90 -1.77
CA LEU A 24 10.28 -16.46 -1.46
C LEU A 24 9.50 -15.71 -2.55
N SER A 25 9.68 -16.07 -3.82
CA SER A 25 8.96 -15.45 -4.92
C SER A 25 7.45 -15.73 -4.86
N ASP A 26 7.05 -16.93 -4.41
CA ASP A 26 5.64 -17.27 -4.26
C ASP A 26 5.02 -16.51 -3.09
N LEU A 27 5.73 -16.45 -1.95
CA LEU A 27 5.33 -15.66 -0.79
C LEU A 27 5.11 -14.18 -1.16
N GLU A 28 6.09 -13.55 -1.81
CA GLU A 28 5.99 -12.15 -2.25
C GLU A 28 4.79 -11.92 -3.18
N GLY A 29 4.52 -12.88 -4.08
CA GLY A 29 3.36 -12.84 -4.96
C GLY A 29 2.04 -12.91 -4.20
N GLN A 30 1.93 -13.84 -3.26
CA GLN A 30 0.72 -14.01 -2.44
C GLN A 30 0.47 -12.79 -1.54
N VAL A 31 1.48 -12.33 -0.80
CA VAL A 31 1.38 -11.14 0.07
C VAL A 31 1.00 -9.91 -0.75
N ARG A 32 1.61 -9.70 -1.92
CA ARG A 32 1.23 -8.62 -2.83
C ARG A 32 -0.24 -8.70 -3.24
N GLY A 33 -0.73 -9.90 -3.56
CA GLY A 33 -2.14 -10.13 -3.87
C GLY A 33 -3.06 -9.77 -2.71
N ILE A 34 -2.77 -10.26 -1.51
CA ILE A 34 -3.53 -9.99 -0.28
C ILE A 34 -3.59 -8.48 -0.01
N LEU A 35 -2.45 -7.78 -0.07
CA LEU A 35 -2.39 -6.35 0.16
C LEU A 35 -3.16 -5.54 -0.88
N ARG A 36 -3.14 -5.95 -2.15
CA ARG A 36 -3.95 -5.31 -3.20
C ARG A 36 -5.43 -5.51 -2.95
N THR A 37 -5.87 -6.74 -2.66
CA THR A 37 -7.27 -7.02 -2.31
C THR A 37 -7.70 -6.22 -1.09
N TYR A 38 -6.88 -6.20 -0.04
CA TYR A 38 -7.15 -5.40 1.15
C TYR A 38 -7.29 -3.91 0.81
N ALA A 39 -6.37 -3.32 0.05
CA ALA A 39 -6.42 -1.90 -0.33
C ALA A 39 -7.62 -1.55 -1.22
N THR A 40 -7.98 -2.42 -2.17
CA THR A 40 -9.14 -2.22 -3.06
C THR A 40 -10.46 -2.38 -2.33
N GLU A 41 -10.56 -3.34 -1.42
CA GLU A 41 -11.76 -3.62 -0.63
C GLU A 41 -11.75 -2.94 0.75
N PHE A 42 -10.80 -2.02 0.99
CA PHE A 42 -10.72 -1.25 2.21
C PHE A 42 -11.94 -0.33 2.27
N ASP A 43 -12.93 -0.76 3.04
CA ASP A 43 -14.23 -0.11 3.14
C ASP A 43 -14.06 1.30 3.73
N GLY A 44 -14.38 2.32 2.92
CA GLY A 44 -14.26 3.73 3.29
C GLY A 44 -14.24 4.70 2.11
N ASP A 45 -14.19 5.99 2.44
CA ASP A 45 -14.04 7.08 1.46
C ASP A 45 -12.61 7.19 0.89
N LEU A 46 -11.68 6.36 1.36
CA LEU A 46 -10.28 6.40 0.95
C LEU A 46 -10.07 5.75 -0.41
N ARG A 47 -9.18 6.34 -1.22
CA ARG A 47 -8.77 5.85 -2.53
C ARG A 47 -7.24 5.88 -2.62
N PRO A 48 -6.62 4.99 -3.41
CA PRO A 48 -5.18 5.03 -3.60
C PRO A 48 -4.77 6.19 -4.51
N TYR A 49 -3.71 6.88 -4.10
CA TYR A 49 -3.09 7.98 -4.82
C TYR A 49 -1.60 7.72 -4.97
N ARG A 50 -1.10 7.79 -6.20
CA ARG A 50 0.33 7.68 -6.53
C ARG A 50 0.96 9.05 -6.55
N ALA A 51 2.07 9.21 -5.85
CA ALA A 51 2.85 10.44 -5.87
C ALA A 51 3.80 10.50 -7.08
N SER A 52 4.03 11.72 -7.58
CA SER A 52 4.97 12.05 -8.65
C SER A 52 5.54 13.46 -8.45
N GLY A 53 6.56 13.82 -9.22
CA GLY A 53 7.25 15.12 -9.12
C GLY A 53 8.63 14.98 -8.46
N ASP A 54 8.66 14.89 -7.13
CA ASP A 54 9.90 14.65 -6.38
C ASP A 54 10.38 13.20 -6.52
N GLU A 55 11.68 13.00 -6.75
CA GLU A 55 12.29 11.67 -6.90
C GLU A 55 12.13 10.81 -5.64
N ARG A 56 12.12 11.42 -4.45
CA ARG A 56 11.89 10.73 -3.17
C ARG A 56 10.47 10.16 -3.07
N ALA A 57 9.52 10.76 -3.78
CA ALA A 57 8.14 10.31 -3.83
C ALA A 57 7.92 9.17 -4.85
N ALA A 58 8.95 8.82 -5.64
CA ALA A 58 8.83 7.81 -6.68
C ALA A 58 8.39 6.45 -6.11
N GLY A 59 7.24 5.97 -6.58
CA GLY A 59 6.67 4.69 -6.16
C GLY A 59 5.81 4.75 -4.90
N LEU A 60 5.74 5.89 -4.20
CA LEU A 60 4.83 6.04 -3.06
C LEU A 60 3.37 6.01 -3.53
N VAL A 61 2.57 5.19 -2.85
CA VAL A 61 1.13 5.13 -2.99
C VAL A 61 0.51 5.22 -1.60
N VAL A 62 -0.35 6.21 -1.39
CA VAL A 62 -1.06 6.43 -0.13
C VAL A 62 -2.56 6.26 -0.32
N LEU A 63 -3.27 5.80 0.71
CA LEU A 63 -4.73 5.85 0.74
C LEU A 63 -5.15 7.20 1.30
N ALA A 64 -6.10 7.90 0.66
CA ALA A 64 -6.65 9.16 1.14
C ALA A 64 -8.08 9.43 0.64
N ALA A 65 -8.87 10.23 1.36
CA ALA A 65 -10.23 10.60 0.94
C ALA A 65 -10.20 11.65 -0.18
N SER A 66 -9.11 12.41 -0.29
CA SER A 66 -8.96 13.46 -1.30
C SER A 66 -7.51 13.60 -1.80
N PRO A 67 -7.29 14.24 -2.96
CA PRO A 67 -5.95 14.57 -3.42
C PRO A 67 -5.19 15.52 -2.48
N ALA A 68 -5.87 16.35 -1.69
CA ALA A 68 -5.21 17.24 -0.74
C ALA A 68 -4.61 16.45 0.42
N GLU A 69 -5.43 15.61 1.07
CA GLU A 69 -5.00 14.68 2.13
C GLU A 69 -3.94 13.69 1.63
N ALA A 70 -3.99 13.27 0.36
CA ALA A 70 -2.95 12.44 -0.24
C ALA A 70 -1.59 13.16 -0.28
N ARG A 71 -1.54 14.45 -0.62
CA ARG A 71 -0.30 15.23 -0.61
C ARG A 71 0.23 15.41 0.80
N GLU A 72 -0.64 15.73 1.75
CA GLU A 72 -0.28 15.83 3.18
C GLU A 72 0.36 14.53 3.67
N ARG A 73 -0.26 13.37 3.40
CA ARG A 73 0.32 12.06 3.77
C ARG A 73 1.67 11.78 3.10
N VAL A 74 1.86 12.21 1.86
CA VAL A 74 3.15 12.05 1.18
C VAL A 74 4.22 12.94 1.83
N ALA A 75 3.88 14.19 2.17
CA ALA A 75 4.76 15.08 2.90
C ALA A 75 5.15 14.51 4.27
N ASP A 76 4.18 13.98 5.03
CA ASP A 76 4.42 13.30 6.31
C ASP A 76 5.38 12.11 6.17
N LEU A 77 5.22 11.29 5.12
CA LEU A 77 6.08 10.13 4.87
C LEU A 77 7.51 10.55 4.48
N LEU A 78 7.66 11.71 3.85
CA LEU A 78 8.95 12.27 3.45
C LEU A 78 9.60 13.14 4.53
N ASP A 79 8.89 13.38 5.65
CA ASP A 79 9.27 14.29 6.73
C ASP A 79 9.63 15.69 6.19
N ASP A 80 8.84 16.17 5.21
CA ASP A 80 9.10 17.39 4.44
C ASP A 80 7.80 18.04 3.95
N ASP A 81 7.28 19.00 4.72
CA ASP A 81 6.07 19.78 4.39
C ASP A 81 6.22 20.67 3.15
N ALA A 82 7.46 20.92 2.70
CA ALA A 82 7.76 21.78 1.55
C ALA A 82 7.92 20.97 0.25
N VAL A 83 7.73 19.65 0.29
CA VAL A 83 7.89 18.80 -0.88
C VAL A 83 6.86 19.14 -1.97
N ASP A 84 7.35 19.43 -3.18
CA ASP A 84 6.48 19.66 -4.33
C ASP A 84 6.11 18.32 -4.99
N VAL A 85 4.97 17.76 -4.56
CA VAL A 85 4.43 16.51 -5.09
C VAL A 85 3.06 16.67 -5.72
N SER A 86 2.90 16.02 -6.87
CA SER A 86 1.61 15.78 -7.48
C SER A 86 1.11 14.39 -7.12
N VAL A 87 -0.22 14.23 -7.08
CA VAL A 87 -0.84 12.94 -6.78
C VAL A 87 -1.97 12.65 -7.75
N ASP A 88 -1.96 11.43 -8.30
CA ASP A 88 -2.96 10.93 -9.23
C ASP A 88 -3.62 9.67 -8.66
N ARG A 89 -4.89 9.43 -8.99
CA ARG A 89 -5.54 8.18 -8.60
C ARG A 89 -4.79 7.00 -9.19
N ALA A 90 -4.45 6.03 -8.35
CA ALA A 90 -3.93 4.76 -8.82
C ALA A 90 -5.11 3.83 -9.12
N ASP A 91 -5.03 3.12 -10.24
CA ASP A 91 -5.97 2.04 -10.59
C ASP A 91 -5.71 0.76 -9.79
#